data_AF-A0A965JN15-F1
#
_entry.id   AF-A0A965JN15-F1
#
_cell.length_a   1.000
_cell.length_b   1.000
_cell.length_c   1.000
_cell.angle_alpha   90.00
_cell.angle_beta   90.00
_cell.angle_gamma   90.00
#
_symmetry.space_group_name_H-M   'P 1'
#
loop_
_entity.id
_entity.type
_entity.pdbx_description
1 polymer ?
#
loop_
_entity_poly.entity_id
_entity_poly.type
_entity_poly.pdbx_seq_one_letter_code
_entity_poly.pdbx_strand_id
1 'polypeptide(L)' 'MLTHPQFNPIALSLGPVQIHWYGLTYLVAFALFYFLALQRTRQPQWAHGGW' A
#
# COMPACT_ATOMS: atom_id res chain seq x y z
N MET A 1 -23.22 24.96 -11.41
CA MET A 1 -21.96 24.33 -11.88
C MET A 1 -21.32 23.65 -10.69
N LEU A 2 -20.96 22.37 -10.79
CA LEU A 2 -20.34 21.62 -9.70
C LEU A 2 -18.82 21.80 -9.82
N THR A 3 -18.24 22.68 -9.01
CA THR A 3 -16.80 22.92 -9.00
C THR A 3 -16.10 21.72 -8.39
N HIS A 4 -15.19 21.09 -9.13
CA HIS A 4 -14.40 19.99 -8.58
C HIS A 4 -13.53 20.51 -7.44
N PRO A 5 -13.59 19.90 -6.24
CA PRO A 5 -12.72 20.30 -5.15
C PRO A 5 -11.26 20.02 -5.53
N GLN A 6 -10.40 21.04 -5.39
CA GLN A 6 -8.97 20.91 -5.66
C GLN A 6 -8.33 20.06 -4.55
N PHE A 7 -8.02 18.81 -4.87
CA PHE A 7 -7.38 17.89 -3.93
C PHE A 7 -5.88 18.18 -3.85
N ASN A 8 -5.34 18.30 -2.63
CA ASN A 8 -3.91 18.47 -2.42
C ASN A 8 -3.20 17.10 -2.51
N PRO A 9 -2.28 16.88 -3.48
CA PRO A 9 -1.62 15.60 -3.66
C PRO A 9 -0.59 15.27 -2.56
N ILE A 10 -0.19 16.26 -1.76
CA ILE A 10 0.79 16.10 -0.68
C ILE A 10 0.09 15.60 0.58
N ALA A 11 0.47 14.42 1.03
CA ALA A 11 -0.02 13.81 2.26
C ALA A 11 0.75 14.31 3.49
N LEU A 12 2.06 14.44 3.38
CA LEU A 12 2.94 14.91 4.45
C LEU A 12 4.08 15.74 3.87
N SER A 13 4.40 16.86 4.51
CA SER A 13 5.54 17.70 4.15
C SER A 13 6.56 17.71 5.28
N LEU A 14 7.74 17.19 5.02
CA LEU A 14 8.90 17.14 5.91
C LEU A 14 9.99 18.05 5.33
N GLY A 15 9.78 19.37 5.42
CA GLY A 15 10.72 20.37 4.90
C GLY A 15 10.95 20.20 3.39
N PRO A 16 12.15 19.81 2.93
CA PRO A 16 12.41 19.57 1.51
C PRO A 16 11.77 18.30 0.95
N VAL A 17 11.27 17.39 1.80
CA VAL A 17 10.72 16.10 1.39
C VAL A 17 9.20 16.14 1.43
N GLN A 18 8.56 15.89 0.28
CA GLN A 18 7.10 15.84 0.17
C GLN A 18 6.63 14.42 -0.13
N ILE A 19 5.88 13.86 0.81
CA ILE A 19 5.25 12.55 0.68
C ILE A 19 3.88 12.77 0.04
N HIS A 20 3.66 12.11 -1.08
CA HIS A 20 2.42 12.21 -1.83
C HIS A 20 1.49 11.04 -1.53
N TRP A 21 0.17 11.26 -1.70
CA TRP A 21 -0.84 10.22 -1.48
C TRP A 21 -0.62 8.98 -2.36
N TYR A 22 -0.20 9.16 -3.62
CA TYR A 22 0.06 8.01 -4.51
C TYR A 22 1.19 7.12 -3.96
N GLY A 23 2.26 7.71 -3.41
CA GLY A 23 3.37 6.94 -2.85
C GLY A 23 2.93 6.17 -1.61
N LEU A 24 2.12 6.81 -0.77
CA LEU A 24 1.57 6.19 0.43
C LEU A 24 0.63 5.04 0.11
N THR A 25 -0.26 5.19 -0.88
CA THR A 25 -1.18 4.11 -1.29
C THR A 25 -0.42 2.93 -1.89
N TYR A 26 0.64 3.15 -2.67
CA TYR A 26 1.50 2.07 -3.15
C TYR A 26 2.19 1.31 -2.01
N LEU A 27 2.74 2.02 -1.01
CA LEU A 27 3.35 1.39 0.16
C LEU A 27 2.34 0.54 0.93
N VAL A 28 1.13 1.06 1.16
CA VAL A 28 0.06 0.32 1.83
C VAL A 28 -0.35 -0.92 1.04
N ALA A 29 -0.56 -0.78 -0.27
CA ALA A 29 -0.94 -1.91 -1.14
C ALA A 29 0.13 -3.01 -1.13
N PHE A 30 1.41 -2.63 -1.23
CA PHE A 30 2.52 -3.57 -1.20
C PHE A 30 2.65 -4.26 0.16
N ALA A 31 2.54 -3.51 1.26
CA ALA A 31 2.60 -4.06 2.61
C ALA A 31 1.47 -5.07 2.86
N LEU A 32 0.25 -4.74 2.45
CA LEU A 32 -0.91 -5.64 2.54
C LEU A 32 -0.71 -6.90 1.70
N PHE A 33 -0.26 -6.76 0.45
CA PHE A 33 0.04 -7.89 -0.42
C PHE A 33 1.09 -8.82 0.20
N TYR A 34 2.20 -8.27 0.68
CA TYR A 34 3.26 -9.04 1.32
C TYR A 34 2.79 -9.74 2.59
N PHE A 35 2.02 -9.04 3.44
CA PHE A 35 1.44 -9.61 4.65
C PHE A 35 0.51 -10.78 4.35
N LEU A 36 -0.39 -10.62 3.38
CA LEU A 36 -1.32 -11.67 2.96
C LEU A 36 -0.58 -12.86 2.33
N ALA A 37 0.44 -12.61 1.50
CA ALA A 37 1.28 -13.65 0.92
C ALA A 37 1.98 -14.46 2.02
N LEU A 38 2.58 -13.79 3.01
CA LEU A 38 3.19 -14.46 4.15
C LEU A 38 2.17 -15.28 4.94
N GLN A 39 0.99 -14.74 5.21
CA GLN A 39 -0.06 -15.48 5.89
C GLN A 39 -0.51 -16.71 5.08
N ARG A 40 -0.58 -16.60 3.75
CA ARG A 40 -0.98 -17.68 2.85
C ARG A 40 0.04 -18.82 2.82
N THR A 41 1.33 -18.51 2.75
CA THR A 41 2.40 -19.54 2.77
C THR A 41 2.46 -20.34 4.06
N ARG A 42 2.00 -19.77 5.17
CA ARG A 42 1.93 -20.44 6.48
C ARG A 42 0.73 -21.38 6.60
N GLN A 43 -0.19 -21.40 5.63
CA GLN A 43 -1.34 -22.29 5.69
C GLN A 43 -0.90 -23.74 5.40
N PRO A 44 -1.35 -24.72 6.20
CA PRO A 44 -0.86 -26.10 6.15
C PRO A 44 -1.09 -26.76 4.79
N GLN A 45 -2.19 -26.42 4.12
CA GLN A 45 -2.53 -26.80 2.75
C GLN A 45 -1.43 -26.48 1.72
N TRP A 46 -0.59 -25.48 1.98
CA TRP A 46 0.50 -25.05 1.09
C TRP A 46 1.88 -25.42 1.67
N ALA A 47 1.96 -25.66 2.99
CA ALA A 47 3.18 -26.12 3.65
C ALA A 47 3.55 -27.58 3.34
N HIS A 48 2.59 -28.41 2.92
CA HIS A 48 2.80 -29.84 2.60
C HIS A 48 2.95 -30.09 1.08
N GLY A 49 2.71 -29.06 0.25
CA GLY A 49 2.99 -29.12 -1.17
C GLY A 49 4.46 -28.78 -1.37
N GLY A 50 5.34 -29.78 -1.32
CA GLY A 50 6.66 -29.66 -1.92
C GLY A 50 6.52 -29.21 -3.39
N TRP A 51 7.47 -28.40 -3.85
CA TRP A 51 7.58 -27.99 -5.25
C TRP A 51 7.47 -29.17 -6.22
#